data_AF-A0A5N5SVF4-F1
#
_entry.id   AF-A0A5N5SVF4-F1
#
_cell.length_a   1.000
_cell.length_b   1.000
_cell.length_c   1.000
_cell.angle_alpha   90.00
_cell.angle_beta   90.00
_cell.angle_gamma   90.00
#
_symmetry.space_group_name_H-M   'P 1'
#
loop_
_entity.id
_entity.type
_entity.pdbx_description
1 polymer ?
#
loop_
_entity_poly.entity_id
_entity_poly.type
_entity_poly.pdbx_seq_one_letter_code
_entity_poly.pdbx_strand_id
1 'polypeptide(L)'
;MDQDDEKISMLLGMGFPDVQAIKRALRLSNGDMNDAVTYLTENVLPSYNTVDDLRDVDMSDASTMGSAPPEYCNNSSGKQSNSLEFPATNLYELESRLFGESWVIPYKREESLGLCLIAATKLAEEGLCEADETCQRFLEKCLPECFQKLLNSLAVRRWGSDIQEGVLNMIDLLIDIIIARLRKGSLPEDLLRNSLSLVFDSETEWNQKNKHRTSEYIGEILYAEYNSKY
;
A
#
# COMPACT_ATOMS: atom_id res chain seq x y z
N MET A 1 -6.34 -29.44 33.72
CA MET A 1 -5.80 -28.53 32.70
C MET A 1 -6.03 -29.24 31.39
N ASP A 2 -6.83 -28.64 30.53
CA ASP A 2 -7.25 -29.29 29.30
C ASP A 2 -6.07 -29.31 28.34
N GLN A 3 -5.88 -30.42 27.61
CA GLN A 3 -4.75 -30.60 26.68
C GLN A 3 -4.70 -29.51 25.60
N ASP A 4 -5.82 -28.83 25.37
CA ASP A 4 -5.94 -27.68 24.48
C ASP A 4 -5.34 -26.40 25.09
N ASP A 5 -5.39 -26.22 26.42
CA ASP A 5 -4.81 -25.06 27.12
C ASP A 5 -3.28 -25.09 27.07
N GLU A 6 -2.66 -26.26 27.16
CA GLU A 6 -1.21 -26.43 27.01
C GLU A 6 -0.75 -26.07 25.59
N LYS A 7 -1.50 -26.51 24.56
CA LYS A 7 -1.21 -26.18 23.16
C LYS A 7 -1.36 -24.69 22.88
N ILE A 8 -2.38 -24.05 23.46
CA ILE A 8 -2.57 -22.59 23.37
C ILE A 8 -1.40 -21.85 24.01
N SER A 9 -0.98 -22.27 25.21
CA SER A 9 0.15 -21.65 25.91
C SER A 9 1.47 -21.82 25.16
N MET A 10 1.67 -22.96 24.49
CA MET A 10 2.86 -23.22 23.68
C MET A 10 2.88 -22.35 22.41
N LEU A 11 1.74 -22.20 21.73
CA LEU A 11 1.62 -21.33 20.55
C LEU A 11 1.75 -19.85 20.91
N LEU A 12 1.24 -19.42 22.08
CA LEU A 12 1.53 -18.09 22.63
C LEU A 12 3.04 -17.90 22.85
N GLY A 13 3.73 -18.90 23.40
CA GLY A 13 5.18 -18.89 23.60
C GLY A 13 5.99 -18.87 22.29
N MET A 14 5.41 -19.31 21.18
CA MET A 14 6.02 -19.23 19.84
C MET A 14 5.85 -17.86 19.17
N GLY A 15 5.12 -16.92 19.80
CA GLY A 15 4.97 -15.55 19.32
C GLY A 15 3.66 -15.26 18.58
N PHE A 16 2.65 -16.13 18.67
CA PHE A 16 1.30 -15.84 18.19
C PHE A 16 0.49 -15.15 19.29
N PRO A 17 0.24 -13.82 19.24
CA PRO A 17 -0.36 -13.09 20.37
C PRO A 17 -1.88 -13.29 20.48
N ASP A 18 -2.54 -13.76 19.41
CA ASP A 18 -4.01 -13.86 19.35
C ASP A 18 -4.50 -15.28 19.73
N VAL A 19 -5.00 -15.39 20.97
CA VAL A 19 -5.61 -16.61 21.52
C VAL A 19 -6.82 -17.07 20.70
N GLN A 20 -7.60 -16.16 20.11
CA GLN A 20 -8.77 -16.52 19.30
C GLN A 20 -8.36 -17.10 17.95
N ALA A 21 -7.32 -16.54 17.33
CA ALA A 21 -6.72 -17.10 16.12
C ALA A 21 -6.15 -18.50 16.40
N ILE A 22 -5.44 -18.69 17.51
CA ILE A 22 -4.88 -19.99 17.92
C ILE A 22 -5.99 -21.03 18.12
N LYS A 23 -7.07 -20.68 18.84
CA LYS A 23 -8.20 -21.58 19.05
C LYS A 23 -8.88 -21.97 17.73
N ARG A 24 -9.00 -21.02 16.80
CA ARG A 24 -9.55 -21.29 15.46
C ARG A 24 -8.62 -22.21 14.66
N ALA A 25 -7.32 -21.94 14.65
CA ALA A 25 -6.32 -22.74 13.95
C ALA A 25 -6.28 -24.18 14.48
N LEU A 26 -6.25 -24.37 15.80
CA LEU A 26 -6.32 -25.69 16.44
C LEU A 26 -7.63 -26.43 16.13
N ARG A 27 -8.75 -25.72 15.99
CA ARG A 27 -10.03 -26.32 15.58
C ARG A 27 -10.02 -26.75 14.12
N LEU A 28 -9.36 -26.00 13.24
CA LEU A 28 -9.24 -26.30 11.81
C LEU A 28 -8.22 -27.41 11.55
N SER A 29 -7.14 -27.47 12.33
CA SER A 29 -6.12 -28.52 12.26
C SER A 29 -6.46 -29.77 13.06
N ASN A 30 -7.68 -29.88 13.60
CA ASN A 30 -8.13 -30.99 14.44
C ASN A 30 -7.18 -31.30 15.62
N GLY A 31 -6.58 -30.25 16.20
CA GLY A 31 -5.67 -30.33 17.33
C GLY A 31 -4.21 -30.64 16.97
N ASP A 32 -3.83 -30.66 15.70
CA ASP A 32 -2.44 -30.76 15.26
C ASP A 32 -1.73 -29.40 15.38
N MET A 33 -0.56 -29.38 16.02
CA MET A 33 0.21 -28.17 16.29
C MET A 33 0.93 -27.65 15.04
N ASN A 34 1.47 -28.54 14.21
CA ASN A 34 2.23 -28.12 13.03
C ASN A 34 1.31 -27.51 11.98
N ASP A 35 0.15 -28.13 11.77
CA ASP A 35 -0.86 -27.58 10.86
C ASP A 35 -1.47 -26.29 11.41
N ALA A 36 -1.68 -26.18 12.74
CA ALA A 36 -2.14 -24.93 13.35
C ALA A 36 -1.14 -23.78 13.13
N VAL A 37 0.16 -24.04 13.26
CA VAL A 37 1.22 -23.06 12.96
C VAL A 37 1.17 -22.65 11.48
N THR A 38 0.99 -23.60 10.56
CA THR A 38 0.79 -23.30 9.13
C THR A 38 -0.43 -22.42 8.91
N TYR A 39 -1.58 -22.71 9.52
CA TYR A 39 -2.78 -21.87 9.41
C TYR A 39 -2.58 -20.47 9.99
N LEU A 40 -1.85 -20.34 11.10
CA LEU A 40 -1.54 -19.05 11.73
C LEU A 40 -0.52 -18.24 10.93
N THR A 41 0.34 -18.90 10.15
CA THR A 41 1.36 -18.27 9.31
C THR A 41 0.81 -17.93 7.92
N GLU A 42 -0.07 -18.76 7.36
CA GLU A 42 -0.67 -18.56 6.04
C GLU A 42 -1.88 -17.60 6.07
N ASN A 43 -2.61 -17.52 7.19
CA ASN A 43 -3.72 -16.57 7.38
C ASN A 43 -3.31 -15.37 8.24
N VAL A 44 -2.20 -14.71 7.92
CA VAL A 44 -1.95 -13.35 8.40
C VAL A 44 -2.88 -12.40 7.63
N LEU A 45 -4.14 -12.33 8.05
CA LEU A 45 -4.94 -11.13 7.83
C LEU A 45 -4.40 -10.03 8.77
N PRO A 46 -4.27 -8.78 8.30
CA PRO A 46 -3.74 -7.69 9.10
C PRO A 46 -4.75 -7.33 10.20
N SER A 47 -4.61 -7.92 11.39
CA SER A 47 -5.29 -7.37 12.56
C SER A 47 -4.49 -6.15 13.03
N TYR A 48 -5.08 -4.97 12.82
CA TYR A 48 -4.61 -3.75 13.44
C TYR A 48 -4.80 -3.83 14.97
N ASN A 49 -3.81 -3.25 15.67
CA ASN A 49 -3.82 -2.74 17.04
C ASN A 49 -3.61 -3.73 18.19
N THR A 50 -2.39 -3.75 18.73
CA THR A 50 -2.10 -3.17 20.07
C THR A 50 -0.63 -2.70 20.10
N VAL A 51 -0.41 -1.40 19.91
CA VAL A 51 0.84 -0.73 20.29
C VAL A 51 0.65 -0.10 21.67
N ASP A 52 0.44 -0.93 22.68
CA ASP A 52 0.39 -0.49 24.09
C ASP A 52 0.59 -1.73 24.98
N ASP A 53 1.86 -2.13 25.20
CA ASP A 53 2.32 -2.85 26.42
C ASP A 53 3.80 -3.30 26.31
N LEU A 54 4.73 -2.39 25.99
CA LEU A 54 6.18 -2.66 26.12
C LEU A 54 6.94 -1.48 26.73
N ARG A 55 6.43 -0.96 27.84
CA ARG A 55 7.23 -0.11 28.75
C ARG A 55 7.09 -0.63 30.17
N ASP A 56 7.96 -1.59 30.50
CA ASP A 56 8.68 -1.68 31.77
C ASP A 56 9.18 -3.11 31.98
N VAL A 57 10.43 -3.35 31.61
CA VAL A 57 11.27 -4.34 32.28
C VAL A 57 12.66 -3.73 32.43
N ASP A 58 12.87 -3.07 33.56
CA ASP A 58 14.19 -2.73 34.10
C ASP A 58 14.84 -4.04 34.58
N MET A 59 15.98 -4.41 33.99
CA MET A 59 16.86 -5.43 34.53
C MET A 59 18.31 -5.00 34.32
N SER A 60 18.94 -4.70 35.45
CA SER A 60 20.33 -4.35 35.66
C SER A 60 21.30 -5.50 35.36
N ASP A 61 22.43 -5.11 34.76
CA ASP A 61 23.80 -5.59 34.98
C ASP A 61 24.15 -7.08 34.82
N ALA A 62 24.97 -7.39 33.79
CA ALA A 62 26.20 -8.16 33.96
C ALA A 62 27.05 -8.18 32.68
N SER A 63 28.32 -7.87 32.85
CA SER A 63 29.41 -7.89 31.87
C SER A 63 29.75 -9.31 31.37
N THR A 64 30.14 -9.49 30.10
CA THR A 64 31.37 -10.22 29.64
C THR A 64 31.43 -10.38 28.11
N MET A 65 32.65 -10.19 27.61
CA MET A 65 33.18 -10.14 26.23
C MET A 65 32.80 -11.27 25.25
N GLY A 66 32.78 -10.94 23.94
CA GLY A 66 33.35 -11.81 22.90
C GLY A 66 32.73 -11.79 21.51
N SER A 67 33.41 -11.11 20.57
CA SER A 67 33.51 -11.40 19.12
C SER A 67 32.45 -10.87 18.13
N ALA A 68 32.86 -9.89 17.31
CA ALA A 68 32.18 -9.40 16.11
C ALA A 68 32.15 -10.45 14.97
N PRO A 69 31.13 -10.43 14.08
CA PRO A 69 31.24 -9.71 12.79
C PRO A 69 29.88 -9.17 12.24
N PRO A 70 29.82 -8.67 10.99
CA PRO A 70 30.18 -7.35 10.50
C PRO A 70 29.00 -6.35 10.49
N GLU A 71 29.33 -5.10 10.20
CA GLU A 71 28.46 -3.92 10.13
C GLU A 71 27.19 -4.12 9.26
N TYR A 72 26.04 -4.07 9.92
CA TYR A 72 24.88 -3.36 9.39
C TYR A 72 24.40 -2.43 10.50
N CYS A 73 24.68 -1.13 10.33
CA CYS A 73 24.21 -0.11 11.25
C CYS A 73 22.68 -0.13 11.25
N ASN A 74 22.12 -0.55 12.39
CA ASN A 74 20.76 -0.30 12.79
C ASN A 74 20.55 1.22 12.88
N ASN A 75 19.49 1.73 12.28
CA ASN A 75 18.86 2.93 12.82
C ASN A 75 17.34 2.87 12.69
N SER A 76 16.74 2.50 13.82
CA SER A 76 15.63 3.20 14.47
C SER A 76 14.31 3.37 13.69
N SER A 77 13.34 2.55 14.11
CA SER A 77 12.10 3.00 14.73
C SER A 77 11.62 4.42 14.41
N GLY A 78 10.48 4.52 13.73
CA GLY A 78 9.49 5.56 13.98
C GLY A 78 9.94 7.01 13.76
N LYS A 79 10.34 7.34 12.54
CA LYS A 79 10.13 8.68 11.98
C LYS A 79 9.58 8.49 10.58
N GLN A 80 8.50 9.18 10.24
CA GLN A 80 8.17 9.48 8.85
C GLN A 80 9.42 10.10 8.25
N SER A 81 10.23 9.30 7.54
CA SER A 81 11.42 9.81 6.92
C SER A 81 10.93 10.67 5.76
N ASN A 82 11.32 11.92 5.76
CA ASN A 82 11.48 12.71 4.54
C ASN A 82 12.60 12.10 3.67
N SER A 83 12.69 10.76 3.59
CA SER A 83 13.52 10.12 2.58
C SER A 83 12.77 10.31 1.27
N LEU A 84 13.41 10.99 0.33
CA LEU A 84 12.95 11.10 -1.06
C LEU A 84 13.07 9.77 -1.82
N GLU A 85 13.31 8.67 -1.11
CA GLU A 85 13.50 7.34 -1.67
C GLU A 85 12.17 6.68 -2.04
N PHE A 86 12.12 6.04 -3.21
CA PHE A 86 10.95 5.31 -3.64
C PHE A 86 10.75 4.00 -2.84
N PRO A 87 9.53 3.66 -2.41
CA PRO A 87 9.27 2.51 -1.54
C PRO A 87 9.30 1.18 -2.32
N ALA A 88 10.50 0.66 -2.59
CA ALA A 88 10.71 -0.54 -3.39
C ALA A 88 9.99 -1.79 -2.86
N THR A 89 9.91 -1.96 -1.53
CA THR A 89 9.20 -3.07 -0.89
C THR A 89 7.71 -3.04 -1.23
N ASN A 90 7.09 -1.86 -1.18
CA ASN A 90 5.67 -1.68 -1.53
C ASN A 90 5.42 -1.92 -3.02
N LEU A 91 6.35 -1.52 -3.89
CA LEU A 91 6.23 -1.84 -5.32
C LEU A 91 6.25 -3.34 -5.55
N TYR A 92 7.18 -4.07 -4.94
CA TYR A 92 7.26 -5.53 -5.11
C TYR A 92 5.99 -6.23 -4.63
N GLU A 93 5.47 -5.84 -3.46
CA GLU A 93 4.20 -6.35 -2.93
C GLU A 93 3.04 -6.06 -3.88
N LEU A 94 2.97 -4.84 -4.41
CA LEU A 94 1.94 -4.43 -5.36
C LEU A 94 2.02 -5.26 -6.65
N GLU A 95 3.22 -5.41 -7.23
CA GLU A 95 3.43 -6.21 -8.44
C GLU A 95 3.01 -7.67 -8.23
N SER A 96 3.35 -8.27 -7.09
CA SER A 96 2.96 -9.64 -6.75
C SER A 96 1.43 -9.81 -6.74
N ARG A 97 0.71 -8.86 -6.13
CA ARG A 97 -0.77 -8.89 -6.09
C ARG A 97 -1.40 -8.55 -7.44
N LEU A 98 -0.78 -7.69 -8.22
CA LEU A 98 -1.33 -7.20 -9.49
C LEU A 98 -1.23 -8.25 -10.60
N PHE A 99 -0.11 -8.98 -10.66
CA PHE A 99 0.16 -9.96 -11.70
C PHE A 99 -0.13 -11.42 -11.26
N GLY A 100 -0.68 -11.62 -10.06
CA GLY A 100 -1.16 -12.92 -9.59
C GLY A 100 -2.52 -13.35 -10.16
N GLU A 101 -2.91 -14.61 -9.91
CA GLU A 101 -4.15 -15.20 -10.42
C GLU A 101 -5.43 -14.57 -9.84
N SER A 102 -5.39 -14.19 -8.56
CA SER A 102 -6.48 -13.48 -7.87
C SER A 102 -6.01 -12.08 -7.50
N TRP A 103 -6.17 -11.15 -8.45
CA TRP A 103 -5.70 -9.78 -8.26
C TRP A 103 -6.52 -9.06 -7.19
N VAL A 104 -5.81 -8.49 -6.22
CA VAL A 104 -6.38 -7.61 -5.19
C VAL A 104 -5.53 -6.35 -5.18
N ILE A 105 -6.07 -5.28 -5.76
CA ILE A 105 -5.36 -4.00 -5.79
C ILE A 105 -5.62 -3.27 -4.48
N PRO A 106 -4.57 -2.99 -3.68
CA PRO A 106 -4.70 -2.10 -2.52
C PRO A 106 -5.14 -0.71 -3.00
N TYR A 107 -6.15 -0.14 -2.37
CA TYR A 107 -6.76 1.13 -2.79
C TYR A 107 -6.74 2.18 -1.67
N LYS A 108 -6.17 1.86 -0.50
CA LYS A 108 -6.01 2.84 0.58
C LYS A 108 -4.69 3.60 0.41
N ARG A 109 -4.68 4.83 0.94
CA ARG A 109 -3.55 5.74 0.85
C ARG A 109 -2.32 5.22 1.59
N GLU A 110 -2.53 4.45 2.65
CA GLU A 110 -1.50 3.85 3.51
C GLU A 110 -1.06 2.46 3.02
N GLU A 111 -1.67 1.94 1.95
CA GLU A 111 -1.31 0.66 1.34
C GLU A 111 -0.40 0.85 0.11
N SER A 112 0.07 -0.27 -0.45
CA SER A 112 1.20 -0.29 -1.39
C SER A 112 1.01 0.61 -2.63
N LEU A 113 -0.20 0.66 -3.22
CA LEU A 113 -0.48 1.57 -4.35
C LEU A 113 -0.44 3.04 -3.91
N GLY A 114 -1.12 3.39 -2.81
CA GLY A 114 -1.16 4.75 -2.29
C GLY A 114 0.23 5.27 -1.91
N LEU A 115 1.03 4.43 -1.24
CA LEU A 115 2.40 4.77 -0.86
C LEU A 115 3.30 4.97 -2.08
N CYS A 116 3.20 4.12 -3.10
CA CYS A 116 3.94 4.28 -4.36
C CYS A 116 3.52 5.57 -5.10
N LEU A 117 2.23 5.90 -5.15
CA LEU A 117 1.74 7.13 -5.78
C LEU A 117 2.25 8.39 -5.05
N ILE A 118 2.19 8.41 -3.71
CA ILE A 118 2.70 9.53 -2.90
C ILE A 118 4.21 9.71 -3.10
N ALA A 119 4.97 8.62 -3.08
CA ALA A 119 6.41 8.68 -3.29
C ALA A 119 6.78 9.12 -4.71
N ALA A 120 6.08 8.62 -5.73
CA ALA A 120 6.23 9.06 -7.11
C ALA A 120 5.95 10.56 -7.27
N THR A 121 4.94 11.08 -6.55
CA THR A 121 4.63 12.52 -6.54
C THR A 121 5.79 13.33 -5.99
N LYS A 122 6.34 12.95 -4.83
CA LYS A 122 7.50 13.63 -4.23
C LYS A 122 8.72 13.62 -5.15
N LEU A 123 9.01 12.49 -5.79
CA LEU A 123 10.10 12.41 -6.78
C LEU A 123 9.83 13.26 -8.02
N ALA A 124 8.58 13.33 -8.49
CA ALA A 124 8.19 14.18 -9.61
C ALA A 124 8.35 15.67 -9.27
N GLU A 125 8.01 16.06 -8.04
CA GLU A 125 8.21 17.43 -7.53
C GLU A 125 9.68 17.83 -7.43
N GLU A 126 10.59 16.88 -7.32
CA GLU A 126 12.05 17.12 -7.35
C GLU A 126 12.66 16.92 -8.76
N GLY A 127 11.89 16.39 -9.72
CA GLY A 127 12.39 16.07 -11.06
C GLY A 127 13.32 14.85 -11.08
N LEU A 128 13.13 13.91 -10.14
CA LEU A 128 14.01 12.76 -9.93
C LEU A 128 13.39 11.41 -10.37
N CYS A 129 12.20 11.40 -10.97
CA CYS A 129 11.56 10.16 -11.42
C CYS A 129 12.48 9.35 -12.38
N GLU A 130 13.11 10.01 -13.35
CA GLU A 130 14.00 9.41 -14.35
C GLU A 130 15.35 8.98 -13.78
N ALA A 131 15.70 9.45 -12.59
CA ALA A 131 16.91 9.02 -11.88
C ALA A 131 16.67 7.76 -11.03
N ASP A 132 15.41 7.44 -10.72
CA ASP A 132 15.02 6.30 -9.89
C ASP A 132 14.39 5.20 -10.77
N GLU A 133 15.11 4.09 -10.95
CA GLU A 133 14.66 2.95 -11.77
C GLU A 133 13.39 2.28 -11.22
N THR A 134 13.19 2.34 -9.90
CA THR A 134 12.03 1.73 -9.23
C THR A 134 10.78 2.59 -9.48
N CYS A 135 10.93 3.90 -9.40
CA CYS A 135 9.90 4.88 -9.74
C CYS A 135 9.50 4.78 -11.21
N GLN A 136 10.47 4.70 -12.14
CA GLN A 136 10.18 4.50 -13.57
C GLN A 136 9.38 3.24 -13.82
N ARG A 137 9.81 2.10 -13.26
CA ARG A 137 9.11 0.82 -13.40
C ARG A 137 7.67 0.90 -12.87
N PHE A 138 7.47 1.59 -11.75
CA PHE A 138 6.14 1.84 -11.24
C PHE A 138 5.30 2.64 -12.25
N LEU A 139 5.78 3.81 -12.70
CA LEU A 139 5.05 4.71 -13.58
C LEU A 139 4.74 4.11 -14.96
N GLU A 140 5.68 3.36 -15.53
CA GLU A 140 5.59 2.85 -16.91
C GLU A 140 4.85 1.51 -17.01
N LYS A 141 4.89 0.69 -15.95
CA LYS A 141 4.39 -0.70 -16.01
C LYS A 141 3.33 -0.99 -14.97
N CYS A 142 3.64 -0.76 -13.70
CA CYS A 142 2.75 -1.19 -12.60
C CYS A 142 1.50 -0.30 -12.51
N LEU A 143 1.69 1.02 -12.62
CA LEU A 143 0.65 2.02 -12.49
C LEU A 143 -0.43 1.91 -13.57
N PRO A 144 -0.12 1.81 -14.88
CA PRO A 144 -1.14 1.63 -15.91
C PRO A 144 -1.98 0.37 -15.69
N GLU A 145 -1.34 -0.75 -15.31
CA GLU A 145 -2.04 -2.01 -15.05
C GLU A 145 -2.95 -1.92 -13.81
N CYS A 146 -2.53 -1.20 -12.76
CA CYS A 146 -3.38 -0.92 -11.61
C CYS A 146 -4.66 -0.18 -12.04
N PHE A 147 -4.51 0.93 -12.76
CA PHE A 147 -5.66 1.73 -13.21
C PHE A 147 -6.52 1.00 -14.24
N GLN A 148 -5.93 0.17 -15.10
CA GLN A 148 -6.69 -0.68 -16.01
C GLN A 148 -7.65 -1.60 -15.24
N LYS A 149 -7.18 -2.26 -14.19
CA LYS A 149 -8.04 -3.14 -13.38
C LYS A 149 -9.00 -2.36 -12.47
N LEU A 150 -8.58 -1.25 -11.87
CA LEU A 150 -9.42 -0.42 -11.01
C LEU A 150 -10.56 0.28 -11.76
N LEU A 151 -10.36 0.60 -13.04
CA LEU A 151 -11.33 1.36 -13.82
C LEU A 151 -12.13 0.50 -14.80
N ASN A 152 -11.57 -0.57 -15.37
CA ASN A 152 -12.22 -1.35 -16.43
C ASN A 152 -12.66 -2.77 -16.02
N SER A 153 -12.33 -3.25 -14.82
CA SER A 153 -12.77 -4.58 -14.39
C SER A 153 -14.28 -4.62 -14.16
N LEU A 154 -14.94 -5.69 -14.61
CA LEU A 154 -16.37 -5.91 -14.35
C LEU A 154 -16.70 -5.99 -12.85
N ALA A 155 -15.71 -6.31 -11.99
CA ALA A 155 -15.86 -6.31 -10.55
C ALA A 155 -16.17 -4.91 -9.98
N VAL A 156 -15.71 -3.85 -10.65
CA VAL A 156 -15.92 -2.45 -10.26
C VAL A 156 -17.39 -2.12 -10.09
N ARG A 157 -18.24 -2.67 -10.97
CA ARG A 157 -19.71 -2.52 -10.90
C ARG A 157 -20.29 -2.98 -9.56
N ARG A 158 -19.67 -3.99 -8.93
CA ARG A 158 -20.17 -4.65 -7.71
C ARG A 158 -19.56 -4.14 -6.42
N TRP A 159 -18.46 -3.39 -6.47
CA TRP A 159 -17.80 -2.87 -5.27
C TRP A 159 -18.67 -1.90 -4.46
N GLY A 160 -18.55 -1.91 -3.14
CA GLY A 160 -19.26 -0.98 -2.25
C GLY A 160 -18.77 0.47 -2.39
N SER A 161 -19.51 1.42 -1.80
CA SER A 161 -19.16 2.86 -1.79
C SER A 161 -17.75 3.11 -1.29
N ASP A 162 -17.32 2.41 -0.24
CA ASP A 162 -16.01 2.62 0.40
C ASP A 162 -14.86 2.32 -0.56
N ILE A 163 -15.02 1.29 -1.40
CA ILE A 163 -14.03 0.93 -2.42
C ILE A 163 -14.08 1.93 -3.57
N GLN A 164 -15.27 2.38 -3.99
CA GLN A 164 -15.40 3.40 -5.03
C GLN A 164 -14.69 4.69 -4.64
N GLU A 165 -14.85 5.10 -3.38
CA GLU A 165 -14.17 6.26 -2.80
C GLU A 165 -12.67 6.05 -2.69
N GLY A 166 -12.24 4.83 -2.34
CA GLY A 166 -10.84 4.44 -2.40
C GLY A 166 -10.23 4.62 -3.79
N VAL A 167 -10.94 4.18 -4.84
CA VAL A 167 -10.48 4.37 -6.23
C VAL A 167 -10.41 5.85 -6.60
N LEU A 168 -11.39 6.67 -6.20
CA LEU A 168 -11.33 8.13 -6.40
C LEU A 168 -10.09 8.74 -5.75
N ASN A 169 -9.78 8.35 -4.52
CA ASN A 169 -8.57 8.80 -3.83
C ASN A 169 -7.28 8.41 -4.57
N MET A 170 -7.24 7.23 -5.20
CA MET A 170 -6.09 6.82 -6.02
C MET A 170 -6.01 7.64 -7.31
N ILE A 171 -7.16 7.96 -7.93
CA ILE A 171 -7.22 8.88 -9.09
C ILE A 171 -6.67 10.25 -8.70
N ASP A 172 -7.05 10.81 -7.56
CA ASP A 172 -6.56 12.11 -7.11
C ASP A 172 -5.02 12.11 -6.98
N LEU A 173 -4.46 11.06 -6.38
CA LEU A 173 -2.99 10.91 -6.28
C LEU A 173 -2.32 10.74 -7.65
N LEU A 174 -2.95 10.09 -8.62
CA LEU A 174 -2.44 10.03 -10.01
C LEU A 174 -2.42 11.42 -10.66
N ILE A 175 -3.47 12.22 -10.45
CA ILE A 175 -3.53 13.60 -10.93
C ILE A 175 -2.40 14.45 -10.31
N ASP A 176 -2.10 14.27 -9.02
CA ASP A 176 -0.99 14.96 -8.35
C ASP A 176 0.36 14.65 -9.00
N ILE A 177 0.65 13.38 -9.32
CA ILE A 177 1.87 12.99 -10.06
C ILE A 177 1.93 13.73 -11.40
N ILE A 178 0.84 13.71 -12.17
CA ILE A 178 0.79 14.33 -13.49
C ILE A 178 1.02 15.83 -13.42
N ILE A 179 0.39 16.51 -12.46
CA ILE A 179 0.60 17.94 -12.22
C ILE A 179 2.07 18.21 -11.88
N ALA A 180 2.66 17.43 -10.97
CA ALA A 180 4.07 17.57 -10.59
C ALA A 180 5.01 17.38 -11.79
N ARG A 181 4.77 16.35 -12.61
CA ARG A 181 5.52 16.06 -13.83
C ARG A 181 5.44 17.19 -14.86
N LEU A 182 4.24 17.69 -15.15
CA LEU A 182 4.02 18.77 -16.12
C LEU A 182 4.75 20.06 -15.74
N ARG A 183 4.92 20.34 -14.44
CA ARG A 183 5.68 21.51 -13.96
C ARG A 183 7.19 21.42 -14.20
N LYS A 184 7.75 20.21 -14.39
CA LYS A 184 9.20 19.99 -14.60
C LYS A 184 9.63 20.04 -16.06
N GLY A 185 8.68 20.05 -17.00
CA GLY A 185 8.90 20.42 -18.40
C GLY A 185 9.08 19.26 -19.39
N SER A 186 9.40 18.05 -18.94
CA SER A 186 9.28 16.86 -19.80
C SER A 186 7.82 16.40 -19.81
N LEU A 187 7.21 16.36 -21.00
CA LEU A 187 5.85 15.84 -21.14
C LEU A 187 5.88 14.31 -20.89
N PRO A 188 5.21 13.79 -19.86
CA PRO A 188 5.22 12.36 -19.58
C PRO A 188 4.21 11.63 -20.49
N GLU A 189 4.52 11.51 -21.79
CA GLU A 189 3.58 11.03 -22.80
C GLU A 189 2.95 9.68 -22.44
N ASP A 190 3.76 8.71 -22.00
CA ASP A 190 3.26 7.38 -21.64
C ASP A 190 2.35 7.39 -20.40
N LEU A 191 2.67 8.20 -19.40
CA LEU A 191 1.82 8.36 -18.21
C LEU A 191 0.45 8.96 -18.58
N LEU A 192 0.45 9.97 -19.45
CA LEU A 192 -0.77 10.61 -19.94
C LEU A 192 -1.60 9.62 -20.79
N ARG A 193 -0.94 8.92 -21.70
CA ARG A 193 -1.59 7.99 -22.63
C ARG A 193 -2.12 6.74 -21.95
N ASN A 194 -1.38 6.18 -21.00
CA ASN A 194 -1.66 4.84 -20.45
C ASN A 194 -2.35 4.88 -19.09
N SER A 195 -2.30 6.00 -18.35
CA SER A 195 -2.97 6.13 -17.05
C SER A 195 -4.02 7.24 -17.04
N LEU A 196 -3.68 8.46 -17.47
CA LEU A 196 -4.61 9.59 -17.42
C LEU A 196 -5.80 9.42 -18.38
N SER A 197 -5.56 8.88 -19.57
CA SER A 197 -6.62 8.63 -20.55
C SER A 197 -7.72 7.72 -20.00
N LEU A 198 -7.36 6.70 -19.21
CA LEU A 198 -8.30 5.78 -18.59
C LEU A 198 -9.20 6.49 -17.59
N VAL A 199 -8.63 7.42 -16.80
CA VAL A 199 -9.39 8.21 -15.82
C VAL A 199 -10.46 9.05 -16.50
N PHE A 200 -10.15 9.64 -17.66
CA PHE A 200 -11.07 10.52 -18.39
C PHE A 200 -11.96 9.81 -19.42
N ASP A 201 -11.76 8.51 -19.65
CA ASP A 201 -12.61 7.73 -20.53
C ASP A 201 -13.98 7.45 -19.88
N SER A 202 -15.04 8.06 -20.43
CA SER A 202 -16.41 7.92 -19.92
C SER A 202 -16.94 6.50 -19.97
N GLU A 203 -16.33 5.63 -20.78
CA GLU A 203 -16.75 4.26 -20.99
C GLU A 203 -16.16 3.29 -19.97
N THR A 204 -15.24 3.73 -19.10
CA THR A 204 -14.73 2.87 -18.04
C THR A 204 -15.84 2.48 -17.06
N GLU A 205 -15.70 1.29 -16.46
CA GLU A 205 -16.68 0.74 -15.52
C GLU A 205 -16.84 1.60 -14.28
N TRP A 206 -15.76 2.21 -13.82
CA TRP A 206 -15.79 3.15 -12.71
C TRP A 206 -16.56 4.43 -13.09
N ASN A 207 -16.30 5.03 -14.25
CA ASN A 207 -17.01 6.24 -14.69
C ASN A 207 -18.49 5.97 -14.95
N GLN A 208 -18.84 4.86 -15.60
CA GLN A 208 -20.24 4.48 -15.82
C GLN A 208 -21.01 4.27 -14.51
N LYS A 209 -20.35 3.73 -13.48
CA LYS A 209 -20.95 3.57 -12.15
C LYS A 209 -21.12 4.89 -11.42
N ASN A 210 -20.17 5.80 -11.56
CA ASN A 210 -20.16 7.08 -10.83
C ASN A 210 -20.76 8.26 -11.63
N LYS A 211 -21.27 8.05 -12.85
CA LYS A 211 -21.78 9.10 -13.74
C LYS A 211 -22.90 9.98 -13.18
N HIS A 212 -23.62 9.49 -12.17
CA HIS A 212 -24.69 10.23 -11.50
C HIS A 212 -24.26 10.83 -10.16
N ARG A 213 -23.00 10.61 -9.75
CA ARG A 213 -22.44 11.20 -8.54
C ARG A 213 -22.31 12.71 -8.76
N THR A 214 -22.90 13.48 -7.86
CA THR A 214 -22.70 14.93 -7.82
C THR A 214 -21.27 15.25 -7.40
N SER A 215 -20.65 16.19 -8.09
CA SER A 215 -19.36 16.72 -7.66
C SER A 215 -19.51 17.41 -6.31
N GLU A 216 -18.69 17.02 -5.35
CA GLU A 216 -18.57 17.68 -4.04
C GLU A 216 -17.48 18.76 -4.06
N TYR A 217 -17.06 19.23 -5.24
CA TYR A 217 -15.97 20.20 -5.36
C TYR A 217 -16.27 21.50 -4.59
N ILE A 218 -15.54 21.72 -3.49
CA ILE A 218 -15.61 22.93 -2.64
C ILE A 218 -14.41 23.85 -2.94
N GLY A 219 -14.01 23.98 -4.20
CA GLY A 219 -12.92 24.88 -4.62
C GLY A 219 -13.43 26.12 -5.36
N GLU A 220 -12.63 27.18 -5.36
CA GLU A 220 -12.86 28.31 -6.25
C GLU A 220 -12.56 27.89 -7.69
N ILE A 221 -13.53 28.09 -8.60
CA ILE A 221 -13.31 27.89 -10.03
C ILE A 221 -12.35 28.99 -10.50
N LEU A 222 -11.05 28.68 -10.50
CA LEU A 222 -10.03 29.51 -11.12
C LEU A 222 -10.00 29.20 -12.61
N TYR A 223 -10.73 29.99 -13.40
CA TYR A 223 -10.49 30.02 -14.83
C TYR A 223 -9.06 30.49 -15.09
N ALA A 224 -8.34 29.82 -16.00
CA ALA A 224 -7.02 30.29 -16.41
C ALA A 224 -7.15 31.73 -16.94
N GLU A 225 -6.55 32.69 -16.24
CA GLU A 225 -6.46 34.06 -16.74
C GLU A 225 -5.56 34.05 -17.96
N TYR A 226 -6.16 34.29 -19.14
CA TYR A 226 -5.43 34.54 -20.37
C TYR A 226 -4.73 35.90 -20.25
N ASN A 227 -3.53 35.91 -19.67
CA ASN A 227 -2.65 37.06 -19.69
C ASN A 227 -2.07 37.21 -21.11
N SER A 228 -2.87 37.77 -22.02
CA SER A 228 -2.41 38.23 -23.32
C SER A 228 -1.45 39.41 -23.14
N LYS A 229 -0.16 39.10 -22.99
CA LYS A 229 0.92 40.07 -23.17
C LYS A 229 1.63 39.77 -24.49
N TYR A 230 0.94 40.00 -25.59
CA TYR A 230 1.54 40.20 -26.90
C TYR A 230 0.80 41.32 -27.62
#